data_AF-A0A814U727-F1
#
_entry.id   AF-A0A814U727-F1
#
_cell.length_a   1.000
_cell.length_b   1.000
_cell.length_c   1.000
_cell.angle_alpha   90.00
_cell.angle_beta   90.00
_cell.angle_gamma   90.00
#
_symmetry.space_group_name_H-M   'P 1'
#
loop_
_entity.id
_entity.type
_entity.pdbx_description
1 polymer ?
#
loop_
_entity_poly.entity_id
_entity_poly.type
_entity_poly.pdbx_seq_one_letter_code
_entity_poly.pdbx_strand_id
1 'polypeptide(L)'
;IHRLFKQTPNSITIKNDDDLCLFLSELDNEKNTKHELIKYVLKQEPMEQDESSEYYPKANLLCNKFRYYFLNSDDINPMNYINSILTSFVKQSPSNFEGALDYLARLQEQTSTNSKILDGAIRYLNYFIDIDRLYNIALGTYNFNLVLMISEKTQKDPKEYLQYLNELKQIQSESWRRFRIDCHLKRFKKAIENGCDHFVSITDEENDKFQEFLSILEKNRLYKVAIRRFLTNKDIVLTSIYVNEVIKLYGNYLMTKKYYIEAGLVFERGNLTKQALNAYEQGKDTENYLKLVERMKHEHNSSEPSDQLQNISPIIIVQQQQHYRSMAETLCNDSSYLDSGRIYEYYIGDYEEAFLSYLKGHEWSHVLRLFEVEQLRKRQDLYDNEFLTTFVDYYEQILRQIKNDQEKFFLYFKRLLTIRENLFQHIKQLLDNGKDFDIDDDDENEDEREDDMNIDRRTVNKDETGSIRTRLSKKSTASTSKKSQRRLNQQEQKLVTLKENSKHEDLALIKELWLLSTRVDQLNKDIKHVCKTLYQITTKKKILDYELKAEHLQINYEKSMNGIEKCLSKIWLNEQTNTSTLTKVDNMNVQTNLIQKKIKEKLKKDLDLLSNQYRILPTVTKATVWKLICLEMDV
;
A
#
# COMPACT_ATOMS: atom_id res chain seq x y z
N ILE A 1 -18.37 37.08 -18.10
CA ILE A 1 -17.33 37.57 -19.04
C ILE A 1 -18.00 38.23 -20.23
N HIS A 2 -18.70 37.52 -21.11
CA HIS A 2 -19.46 38.18 -22.19
C HIS A 2 -20.46 39.25 -21.68
N ARG A 3 -21.16 39.01 -20.56
CA ARG A 3 -21.95 40.05 -19.86
C ARG A 3 -21.12 41.16 -19.18
N LEU A 4 -19.92 40.84 -18.67
CA LEU A 4 -18.99 41.86 -18.10
C LEU A 4 -18.52 42.84 -19.19
N PHE A 5 -18.33 42.35 -20.42
CA PHE A 5 -17.91 43.17 -21.56
C PHE A 5 -19.08 43.82 -22.33
N LYS A 6 -20.33 43.31 -22.23
CA LYS A 6 -21.49 43.85 -22.95
C LYS A 6 -22.56 44.57 -22.11
N GLN A 7 -22.65 44.40 -20.78
CA GLN A 7 -23.84 44.81 -19.99
C GLN A 7 -23.62 45.79 -18.82
N THR A 8 -22.48 46.45 -18.68
CA THR A 8 -22.31 47.52 -17.67
C THR A 8 -22.00 48.87 -18.32
N PRO A 9 -23.00 49.74 -18.53
CA PRO A 9 -22.80 51.03 -19.19
C PRO A 9 -21.93 52.00 -18.39
N ASN A 10 -21.78 51.82 -17.07
CA ASN A 10 -21.11 52.79 -16.18
C ASN A 10 -20.28 52.17 -15.04
N SER A 11 -20.01 50.85 -15.04
CA SER A 11 -19.10 50.27 -14.05
C SER A 11 -17.95 49.57 -14.75
N ILE A 12 -16.79 50.17 -14.52
CA ILE A 12 -15.43 49.77 -14.86
C ILE A 12 -15.06 49.98 -16.34
N THR A 13 -14.26 51.02 -16.53
CA THR A 13 -13.28 51.29 -17.59
C THR A 13 -12.28 50.13 -17.82
N ILE A 14 -12.73 48.86 -17.79
CA ILE A 14 -11.89 47.69 -18.13
C ILE A 14 -11.85 47.59 -19.65
N LYS A 15 -11.15 48.52 -20.29
CA LYS A 15 -10.83 48.43 -21.71
C LYS A 15 -9.33 48.32 -21.95
N ASN A 16 -8.50 48.68 -20.98
CA ASN A 16 -7.06 48.61 -21.11
C ASN A 16 -6.51 47.25 -20.64
N ASP A 17 -5.47 46.75 -21.32
CA ASP A 17 -4.83 45.46 -21.06
C ASP A 17 -4.26 45.39 -19.63
N ASP A 18 -3.76 46.52 -19.12
CA ASP A 18 -3.11 46.61 -17.80
C ASP A 18 -4.07 46.31 -16.64
N ASP A 19 -5.31 46.81 -16.69
CA ASP A 19 -6.31 46.59 -15.65
C ASP A 19 -6.75 45.12 -15.60
N LEU A 20 -6.86 44.50 -16.77
CA LEU A 20 -7.18 43.07 -16.91
C LEU A 20 -6.02 42.20 -16.45
N CYS A 21 -4.78 42.59 -16.77
CA CYS A 21 -3.58 41.94 -16.25
C CYS A 21 -3.56 41.98 -14.72
N LEU A 22 -3.79 43.15 -14.12
CA LEU A 22 -3.82 43.31 -12.67
C LEU A 22 -4.87 42.38 -12.07
N PHE A 23 -6.10 42.41 -12.59
CA PHE A 23 -7.18 41.53 -12.15
C PHE A 23 -6.81 40.04 -12.24
N LEU A 24 -6.29 39.58 -13.37
CA LEU A 24 -5.87 38.19 -13.55
C LEU A 24 -4.70 37.82 -12.64
N SER A 25 -3.82 38.78 -12.32
CA SER A 25 -2.66 38.57 -11.47
C SER A 25 -3.02 38.40 -9.98
N GLU A 26 -4.12 39.01 -9.54
CA GLU A 26 -4.64 38.96 -8.18
C GLU A 26 -5.60 37.77 -7.93
N LEU A 27 -5.86 36.94 -8.95
CA LEU A 27 -6.67 35.74 -8.78
C LEU A 27 -6.01 34.76 -7.80
N ASP A 28 -6.73 34.50 -6.72
CA ASP A 28 -6.32 33.58 -5.66
C ASP A 28 -7.31 32.40 -5.57
N ASN A 29 -6.76 31.20 -5.37
CA ASN A 29 -7.54 29.98 -5.20
C ASN A 29 -8.07 29.82 -3.76
N GLU A 30 -7.40 30.44 -2.78
CA GLU A 30 -7.72 30.30 -1.35
C GLU A 30 -8.78 31.32 -0.90
N LYS A 31 -8.80 32.50 -1.52
CA LYS A 31 -9.76 33.56 -1.17
C LYS A 31 -11.16 33.27 -1.72
N ASN A 32 -12.00 32.72 -0.86
CA ASN A 32 -13.44 32.71 -1.03
C ASN A 32 -14.05 33.86 -0.23
N THR A 33 -14.87 34.69 -0.88
CA THR A 33 -15.59 35.81 -0.25
C THR A 33 -16.38 35.35 0.97
N LYS A 34 -16.83 34.08 0.96
CA LYS A 34 -17.48 33.41 2.10
C LYS A 34 -16.59 33.36 3.35
N HIS A 35 -15.31 33.01 3.22
CA HIS A 35 -14.38 32.93 4.36
C HIS A 35 -14.06 34.32 4.93
N GLU A 36 -13.84 35.33 4.07
CA GLU A 36 -13.58 36.70 4.52
C GLU A 36 -14.83 37.36 5.12
N LEU A 37 -16.01 37.16 4.54
CA LEU A 37 -17.28 37.66 5.11
C LEU A 37 -17.60 37.02 6.47
N ILE A 38 -17.42 35.70 6.61
CA ILE A 38 -17.66 35.01 7.89
C ILE A 38 -16.69 35.52 8.97
N LYS A 39 -15.42 35.69 8.63
CA LYS A 39 -14.39 36.17 9.56
C LYS A 39 -14.62 37.62 10.00
N TYR A 40 -14.94 38.52 9.07
CA TYR A 40 -15.03 39.96 9.37
C TYR A 40 -16.42 40.45 9.76
N VAL A 41 -17.49 39.89 9.19
CA VAL A 41 -18.88 40.33 9.46
C VAL A 41 -19.52 39.50 10.57
N LEU A 42 -19.22 38.20 10.65
CA LEU A 42 -19.87 37.30 11.62
C LEU A 42 -19.01 37.02 12.87
N LYS A 43 -17.74 37.45 12.93
CA LYS A 43 -16.80 37.25 14.06
C LYS A 43 -16.76 35.80 14.59
N GLN A 44 -16.95 34.81 13.72
CA GLN A 44 -16.85 33.39 14.05
C GLN A 44 -15.60 32.83 13.37
N GLU A 45 -14.88 31.95 14.07
CA GLU A 45 -13.83 31.17 13.42
C GLU A 45 -14.47 30.15 12.47
N PRO A 46 -13.98 30.03 11.23
CA PRO A 46 -14.55 29.09 10.28
C PRO A 46 -14.29 27.66 10.77
N MET A 47 -15.36 26.88 10.93
CA MET A 47 -15.30 25.43 11.14
C MET A 47 -14.55 24.77 9.97
N GLU A 48 -13.61 23.88 10.29
CA GLU A 48 -12.82 23.10 9.32
C GLU A 48 -13.76 22.39 8.32
N GLN A 49 -13.50 22.56 7.01
CA GLN A 49 -14.20 21.82 5.97
C GLN A 49 -13.31 20.72 5.40
N ASP A 50 -13.93 19.56 5.19
CA ASP A 50 -13.41 18.32 4.61
C ASP A 50 -12.47 18.50 3.39
N GLU A 51 -11.31 17.86 3.45
CA GLU A 51 -10.27 17.77 2.40
C GLU A 51 -10.66 16.91 1.17
N SER A 52 -11.94 16.85 0.78
CA SER A 52 -12.39 15.82 -0.18
C SER A 52 -13.23 16.32 -1.36
N SER A 53 -12.86 17.44 -1.98
CA SER A 53 -13.30 17.69 -3.36
C SER A 53 -12.14 18.09 -4.26
N GLU A 54 -12.08 17.43 -5.41
CA GLU A 54 -11.21 17.67 -6.56
C GLU A 54 -11.48 19.08 -7.12
N TYR A 55 -11.02 20.11 -6.40
CA TYR A 55 -11.30 21.49 -6.73
C TYR A 55 -10.36 21.91 -7.87
N TYR A 56 -10.89 21.94 -9.10
CA TYR A 56 -10.23 22.65 -10.19
C TYR A 56 -9.93 24.07 -9.71
N PRO A 57 -8.66 24.55 -9.74
CA PRO A 57 -8.33 25.84 -9.18
C PRO A 57 -9.21 26.91 -9.82
N LYS A 58 -9.98 27.66 -9.02
CA LYS A 58 -10.86 28.75 -9.48
C LYS A 58 -10.13 29.69 -10.44
N ALA A 59 -8.85 29.96 -10.16
CA ALA A 59 -7.96 30.72 -11.02
C ALA A 59 -7.80 30.07 -12.41
N ASN A 60 -7.58 28.74 -12.50
CA ASN A 60 -7.45 28.04 -13.79
C ASN A 60 -8.72 28.16 -14.64
N LEU A 61 -9.90 28.02 -14.02
CA LEU A 61 -11.18 28.13 -14.71
C LEU A 61 -11.39 29.54 -15.26
N LEU A 62 -11.16 30.57 -14.43
CA LEU A 62 -11.31 31.96 -14.84
C LEU A 62 -10.31 32.32 -15.93
N CYS A 63 -9.02 32.01 -15.74
CA CYS A 63 -7.98 32.20 -16.74
C CYS A 63 -8.35 31.56 -18.09
N ASN A 64 -8.85 30.32 -18.09
CA ASN A 64 -9.27 29.65 -19.32
C ASN A 64 -10.45 30.36 -20.01
N LYS A 65 -11.45 30.84 -19.25
CA LYS A 65 -12.58 31.55 -19.84
C LYS A 65 -12.22 32.93 -20.36
N PHE A 66 -11.35 33.67 -19.67
CA PHE A 66 -10.83 34.96 -20.17
C PHE A 66 -10.03 34.75 -21.45
N ARG A 67 -9.11 33.79 -21.45
CA ARG A 67 -8.31 33.42 -22.63
C ARG A 67 -9.17 33.00 -23.82
N TYR A 68 -10.18 32.15 -23.59
CA TYR A 68 -11.12 31.73 -24.64
C TYR A 68 -11.86 32.92 -25.23
N TYR A 69 -12.28 33.87 -24.40
CA TYR A 69 -12.97 35.08 -24.86
C TYR A 69 -12.06 35.98 -25.68
N PHE A 70 -10.81 36.24 -25.25
CA PHE A 70 -9.87 37.07 -26.00
C PHE A 70 -9.50 36.48 -27.36
N LEU A 71 -9.44 35.15 -27.49
CA LEU A 71 -9.00 34.49 -28.72
C LEU A 71 -10.12 34.24 -29.73
N ASN A 72 -11.39 34.17 -29.30
CA ASN A 72 -12.51 33.72 -30.15
C ASN A 72 -13.65 34.75 -30.29
N SER A 73 -13.50 35.97 -29.76
CA SER A 73 -14.53 37.00 -29.86
C SER A 73 -14.29 37.90 -31.06
N ASP A 74 -15.27 38.00 -31.97
CA ASP A 74 -15.20 38.86 -33.16
C ASP A 74 -15.05 40.36 -32.82
N ASP A 75 -15.54 40.75 -31.64
CA ASP A 75 -15.53 42.15 -31.16
C ASP A 75 -14.15 42.61 -30.63
N ILE A 76 -13.14 41.74 -30.56
CA ILE A 76 -11.84 42.02 -29.92
C ILE A 76 -10.67 41.61 -30.80
N ASN A 77 -9.67 42.48 -30.94
CA ASN A 77 -8.37 42.11 -31.50
C ASN A 77 -7.47 41.52 -30.39
N PRO A 78 -7.04 40.25 -30.46
CA PRO A 78 -6.15 39.63 -29.47
C PRO A 78 -4.84 40.39 -29.25
N MET A 79 -4.36 41.12 -30.26
CA MET A 79 -3.13 41.91 -30.20
C MET A 79 -3.18 43.04 -29.17
N ASN A 80 -4.38 43.51 -28.84
CA ASN A 80 -4.59 44.57 -27.85
C ASN A 80 -4.57 44.04 -26.41
N TYR A 81 -4.60 42.71 -26.20
CA TYR A 81 -4.73 42.07 -24.89
C TYR A 81 -3.65 41.00 -24.65
N ILE A 82 -2.48 41.17 -25.27
CA ILE A 82 -1.42 40.16 -25.24
C ILE A 82 -0.95 39.91 -23.81
N ASN A 83 -0.76 40.96 -23.00
CA ASN A 83 -0.28 40.76 -21.64
C ASN A 83 -1.33 40.00 -20.84
N SER A 84 -2.63 40.32 -20.95
CA SER A 84 -3.70 39.61 -20.27
C SER A 84 -3.77 38.14 -20.67
N ILE A 85 -3.60 37.84 -21.96
CA ILE A 85 -3.54 36.46 -22.46
C ILE A 85 -2.34 35.73 -21.83
N LEU A 86 -1.16 36.35 -21.77
CA LEU A 86 0.02 35.76 -21.15
C LEU A 86 -0.16 35.59 -19.63
N THR A 87 -0.69 36.58 -18.92
CA THR A 87 -1.00 36.50 -17.48
C THR A 87 -1.91 35.31 -17.20
N SER A 88 -2.92 35.10 -18.05
CA SER A 88 -3.86 33.99 -17.89
C SER A 88 -3.20 32.61 -18.05
N PHE A 89 -2.04 32.50 -18.73
CA PHE A 89 -1.25 31.26 -18.79
C PHE A 89 -0.36 31.12 -17.55
N VAL A 90 0.32 32.19 -17.18
CA VAL A 90 1.27 32.24 -16.06
C VAL A 90 0.57 32.00 -14.72
N LYS A 91 -0.63 32.56 -14.54
CA LYS A 91 -1.40 32.48 -13.28
C LYS A 91 -2.13 31.16 -13.07
N GLN A 92 -2.01 30.22 -14.01
CA GLN A 92 -2.50 28.87 -13.77
C GLN A 92 -1.69 28.20 -12.66
N SER A 93 -2.30 27.22 -12.00
CA SER A 93 -1.66 26.35 -11.01
C SER A 93 -1.75 24.90 -11.51
N PRO A 94 -0.64 24.28 -11.97
CA PRO A 94 0.69 24.88 -12.16
C PRO A 94 0.72 25.90 -13.33
N SER A 95 1.69 26.82 -13.32
CA SER A 95 1.86 27.84 -14.36
C SER A 95 2.15 27.24 -15.73
N ASN A 96 1.41 27.70 -16.76
CA ASN A 96 1.47 27.14 -18.10
C ASN A 96 2.31 27.99 -19.06
N PHE A 97 3.61 28.09 -18.80
CA PHE A 97 4.54 28.83 -19.65
C PHE A 97 4.72 28.20 -21.05
N GLU A 98 4.56 26.88 -21.18
CA GLU A 98 4.62 26.17 -22.47
C GLU A 98 3.50 26.64 -23.40
N GLY A 99 2.26 26.76 -22.88
CA GLY A 99 1.13 27.33 -23.63
C GLY A 99 1.28 28.81 -23.95
N ALA A 100 1.89 29.60 -23.06
CA ALA A 100 2.18 31.01 -23.33
C ALA A 100 3.17 31.17 -24.50
N LEU A 101 4.22 30.35 -24.52
CA LEU A 101 5.22 30.35 -25.57
C LEU A 101 4.68 29.82 -26.91
N ASP A 102 3.84 28.78 -26.88
CA ASP A 102 3.14 28.30 -28.08
C ASP A 102 2.23 29.38 -28.68
N TYR A 103 1.53 30.16 -27.84
CA TYR A 103 0.76 31.32 -28.30
C TYR A 103 1.64 32.36 -29.00
N LEU A 104 2.80 32.69 -28.42
CA LEU A 104 3.76 33.63 -29.04
C LEU A 104 4.33 33.09 -30.36
N ALA A 105 4.59 31.79 -30.46
CA ALA A 105 5.05 31.15 -31.70
C ALA A 105 4.02 31.30 -32.83
N ARG A 106 2.74 31.02 -32.55
CA ARG A 106 1.64 31.20 -33.53
C ARG A 106 1.47 32.66 -33.95
N LEU A 107 1.61 33.58 -32.99
CA LEU A 107 1.52 35.02 -33.24
C LEU A 107 2.62 35.49 -34.20
N GLN A 108 3.84 34.97 -34.04
CA GLN A 108 4.98 35.23 -34.93
C GLN A 108 4.71 34.74 -36.37
N GLU A 109 4.14 33.54 -36.54
CA GLU A 109 3.81 32.97 -37.86
C GLU A 109 2.74 33.80 -38.59
N GLN A 110 1.76 34.32 -37.84
CA GLN A 110 0.66 35.11 -38.40
C GLN A 110 1.03 36.56 -38.74
N THR A 111 2.09 37.11 -38.14
CA THR A 111 2.47 38.51 -38.31
C THR A 111 3.96 38.68 -38.60
N SER A 112 4.33 38.61 -39.89
CA SER A 112 5.71 38.79 -40.35
C SER A 112 6.32 40.18 -40.03
N THR A 113 5.53 41.12 -39.49
CA THR A 113 5.88 42.55 -39.35
C THR A 113 5.88 43.11 -37.91
N ASN A 114 5.50 42.34 -36.87
CA ASN A 114 5.30 42.87 -35.51
C ASN A 114 6.36 42.47 -34.47
N SER A 115 7.64 42.51 -34.85
CA SER A 115 8.78 42.20 -33.96
C SER A 115 8.77 42.98 -32.63
N LYS A 116 8.26 44.23 -32.62
CA LYS A 116 8.17 45.06 -31.40
C LYS A 116 7.17 44.56 -30.36
N ILE A 117 6.03 44.05 -30.82
CA ILE A 117 4.98 43.52 -29.93
C ILE A 117 5.47 42.24 -29.27
N LEU A 118 6.13 41.39 -30.04
CA LEU A 118 6.72 40.14 -29.58
C LEU A 118 7.86 40.38 -28.58
N ASP A 119 8.72 41.39 -28.82
CA ASP A 119 9.74 41.83 -27.86
C ASP A 119 9.10 42.31 -26.54
N GLY A 120 8.03 43.11 -26.62
CA GLY A 120 7.26 43.53 -25.44
C GLY A 120 6.69 42.35 -24.64
N ALA A 121 6.13 41.36 -25.33
CA ALA A 121 5.57 40.15 -24.73
C ALA A 121 6.62 39.26 -24.03
N ILE A 122 7.80 39.10 -24.62
CA ILE A 122 8.91 38.33 -24.01
C ILE A 122 9.43 39.05 -22.77
N ARG A 123 9.62 40.37 -22.84
CA ARG A 123 9.98 41.19 -21.67
C ARG A 123 8.94 41.08 -20.57
N TYR A 124 7.65 41.07 -20.95
CA TYR A 124 6.56 40.88 -20.00
C TYR A 124 6.64 39.53 -19.29
N LEU A 125 6.85 38.43 -20.02
CA LEU A 125 7.02 37.10 -19.41
C LEU A 125 8.21 37.04 -18.45
N ASN A 126 9.29 37.76 -18.74
CA ASN A 126 10.49 37.81 -17.90
C ASN A 126 10.22 38.37 -16.48
N TYR A 127 9.13 39.11 -16.26
CA TYR A 127 8.72 39.50 -14.90
C TYR A 127 8.25 38.32 -14.04
N PHE A 128 7.84 37.21 -14.66
CA PHE A 128 7.27 36.05 -13.97
C PHE A 128 8.18 34.83 -13.95
N ILE A 129 9.17 34.78 -14.84
CA ILE A 129 10.05 33.62 -14.99
C ILE A 129 11.45 34.08 -15.38
N ASP A 130 12.43 33.44 -14.76
CA ASP A 130 13.83 33.64 -15.09
C ASP A 130 14.13 33.33 -16.56
N ILE A 131 15.05 34.10 -17.13
CA ILE A 131 15.51 34.04 -18.51
C ILE A 131 15.97 32.63 -18.91
N ASP A 132 16.81 31.98 -18.10
CA ASP A 132 17.36 30.66 -18.44
C ASP A 132 16.25 29.61 -18.43
N ARG A 133 15.29 29.78 -17.52
CA ARG A 133 14.12 28.92 -17.47
C ARG A 133 13.19 29.15 -18.66
N LEU A 134 13.01 30.39 -19.11
CA LEU A 134 12.23 30.72 -20.31
C LEU A 134 12.86 30.12 -21.57
N TYR A 135 14.18 30.22 -21.73
CA TYR A 135 14.94 29.56 -22.80
C TYR A 135 14.74 28.03 -22.78
N ASN A 136 14.86 27.42 -21.61
CA ASN A 136 14.67 25.97 -21.45
C ASN A 136 13.24 25.51 -21.79
N ILE A 137 12.23 26.33 -21.48
CA ILE A 137 10.84 26.01 -21.85
C ILE A 137 10.65 26.16 -23.35
N ALA A 138 11.21 27.19 -23.99
CA ALA A 138 11.19 27.33 -25.45
C ALA A 138 11.88 26.18 -26.15
N LEU A 139 13.05 25.74 -25.67
CA LEU A 139 13.74 24.58 -26.22
C LEU A 139 12.83 23.33 -26.17
N GLY A 140 12.06 23.20 -25.10
CA GLY A 140 11.08 22.12 -24.92
C GLY A 140 9.83 22.21 -25.79
N THR A 141 9.64 23.27 -26.59
CA THR A 141 8.62 23.34 -27.65
C THR A 141 9.09 22.72 -28.96
N TYR A 142 10.39 22.43 -29.07
CA TYR A 142 11.08 21.94 -30.27
C TYR A 142 11.04 22.90 -31.48
N ASN A 143 10.52 24.12 -31.33
CA ASN A 143 10.51 25.15 -32.37
C ASN A 143 11.78 26.02 -32.28
N PHE A 144 12.77 25.78 -33.14
CA PHE A 144 14.03 26.51 -33.11
C PHE A 144 13.93 27.99 -33.47
N ASN A 145 12.91 28.42 -34.22
CA ASN A 145 12.69 29.84 -34.49
C ASN A 145 12.30 30.58 -33.21
N LEU A 146 11.42 29.97 -32.41
CA LEU A 146 11.03 30.48 -31.10
C LEU A 146 12.23 30.52 -30.14
N VAL A 147 13.06 29.47 -30.14
CA VAL A 147 14.27 29.42 -29.30
C VAL A 147 15.23 30.55 -29.65
N LEU A 148 15.56 30.73 -30.94
CA LEU A 148 16.45 31.79 -31.40
C LEU A 148 15.94 33.18 -31.01
N MET A 149 14.66 33.43 -31.21
CA MET A 149 14.03 34.69 -30.85
C MET A 149 14.15 34.97 -29.36
N ILE A 150 13.87 34.00 -28.49
CA ILE A 150 14.04 34.20 -27.05
C ILE A 150 15.51 34.41 -26.70
N SER A 151 16.41 33.59 -27.25
CA SER A 151 17.86 33.67 -27.03
C SER A 151 18.45 35.05 -27.34
N GLU A 152 18.07 35.66 -28.46
CA GLU A 152 18.49 37.01 -28.86
C GLU A 152 18.02 38.08 -27.86
N LYS A 153 16.85 37.91 -27.27
CA LYS A 153 16.24 38.89 -26.34
C LYS A 153 16.67 38.68 -24.90
N THR A 154 17.18 37.51 -24.57
CA THR A 154 17.59 37.14 -23.22
C THR A 154 19.06 37.42 -22.89
N GLN A 155 19.83 38.02 -23.80
CA GLN A 155 21.26 38.31 -23.61
C GLN A 155 22.12 37.06 -23.28
N LYS A 156 21.67 35.86 -23.69
CA LYS A 156 22.51 34.67 -23.65
C LYS A 156 23.67 34.82 -24.63
N ASP A 157 24.81 34.21 -24.33
CA ASP A 157 25.97 34.23 -25.22
C ASP A 157 25.60 33.60 -26.59
N PRO A 158 25.63 34.37 -27.69
CA PRO A 158 25.37 33.87 -29.04
C PRO A 158 26.22 32.66 -29.42
N LYS A 159 27.45 32.59 -28.95
CA LYS A 159 28.34 31.47 -29.29
C LYS A 159 27.83 30.16 -28.69
N GLU A 160 27.32 30.20 -27.47
CA GLU A 160 26.88 29.00 -26.73
C GLU A 160 25.57 28.45 -27.31
N TYR A 161 24.53 29.28 -27.44
CA TYR A 161 23.23 28.78 -27.91
C TYR A 161 23.22 28.46 -29.41
N LEU A 162 23.96 29.21 -30.25
CA LEU A 162 24.03 28.90 -31.68
C LEU A 162 24.78 27.60 -31.94
N GLN A 163 25.88 27.35 -31.23
CA GLN A 163 26.63 26.10 -31.34
C GLN A 163 25.73 24.91 -31.00
N TYR A 164 25.03 24.97 -29.86
CA TYR A 164 24.12 23.91 -29.44
C TYR A 164 22.94 23.70 -30.41
N LEU A 165 22.33 24.77 -30.92
CA LEU A 165 21.25 24.66 -31.91
C LEU A 165 21.74 24.08 -33.24
N ASN A 166 22.96 24.40 -33.67
CA ASN A 166 23.55 23.83 -34.87
C ASN A 166 23.82 22.33 -34.71
N GLU A 167 24.33 21.89 -33.56
CA GLU A 167 24.48 20.47 -33.22
C GLU A 167 23.13 19.73 -33.27
N LEU A 168 22.08 20.30 -32.70
CA LEU A 168 20.74 19.70 -32.76
C LEU A 168 20.17 19.64 -34.18
N LYS A 169 20.40 20.67 -35.01
CA LYS A 169 19.96 20.70 -36.42
C LYS A 169 20.61 19.62 -37.28
N GLN A 170 21.82 19.16 -36.93
CA GLN A 170 22.50 18.07 -37.63
C GLN A 170 21.86 16.70 -37.38
N ILE A 171 21.09 16.53 -36.31
CA ILE A 171 20.37 15.28 -36.03
C ILE A 171 19.21 15.13 -37.02
N GLN A 172 19.28 14.14 -37.92
CA GLN A 172 18.27 13.93 -38.96
C GLN A 172 16.93 13.44 -38.41
N SER A 173 16.95 12.49 -37.46
CA SER A 173 15.73 11.96 -36.82
C SER A 173 15.11 13.00 -35.90
N GLU A 174 13.87 13.38 -36.19
CA GLU A 174 13.12 14.34 -35.36
C GLU A 174 12.90 13.80 -33.94
N SER A 175 12.46 12.56 -33.79
CA SER A 175 12.25 11.92 -32.49
C SER A 175 13.54 11.80 -31.68
N TRP A 176 14.67 11.50 -32.32
CA TRP A 176 15.97 11.46 -31.62
C TRP A 176 16.46 12.85 -31.20
N ARG A 177 16.22 13.86 -32.05
CA ARG A 177 16.51 15.26 -31.70
C ARG A 177 15.70 15.70 -30.48
N ARG A 178 14.41 15.39 -30.44
CA ARG A 178 13.52 15.64 -29.28
C ARG A 178 13.98 14.89 -28.04
N PHE A 179 14.41 13.63 -28.17
CA PHE A 179 15.01 12.86 -27.08
C PHE A 179 16.22 13.58 -26.47
N ARG A 180 17.18 14.03 -27.29
CA ARG A 180 18.38 14.77 -26.81
C ARG A 180 18.02 16.07 -26.12
N ILE A 181 17.06 16.82 -26.68
CA ILE A 181 16.53 18.04 -26.07
C ILE A 181 15.92 17.76 -24.70
N ASP A 182 15.03 16.77 -24.59
CA ASP A 182 14.37 16.46 -23.31
C ASP A 182 15.33 15.88 -22.27
N CYS A 183 16.36 15.15 -22.69
CA CYS A 183 17.46 14.72 -21.83
C CYS A 183 18.21 15.92 -21.26
N HIS A 184 18.56 16.91 -22.10
CA HIS A 184 19.18 18.16 -21.66
C HIS A 184 18.29 18.93 -20.68
N LEU A 185 16.99 18.99 -20.95
CA LEU A 185 15.98 19.64 -20.10
C LEU A 185 15.61 18.83 -18.85
N LYS A 186 16.20 17.63 -18.66
CA LYS A 186 15.88 16.68 -17.57
C LYS A 186 14.41 16.27 -17.53
N ARG A 187 13.71 16.36 -18.67
CA ARG A 187 12.32 15.89 -18.87
C ARG A 187 12.32 14.41 -19.26
N PHE A 188 12.96 13.58 -18.42
CA PHE A 188 13.31 12.20 -18.81
C PHE A 188 12.11 11.35 -19.22
N LYS A 189 10.90 11.58 -18.66
CA LYS A 189 9.70 10.88 -19.12
C LYS A 189 9.39 11.14 -20.60
N LYS A 190 9.33 12.41 -21.00
CA LYS A 190 9.13 12.82 -22.41
C LYS A 190 10.31 12.36 -23.28
N ALA A 191 11.53 12.45 -22.75
CA ALA A 191 12.71 11.95 -23.45
C ALA A 191 12.53 10.48 -23.82
N ILE A 192 12.26 9.60 -22.84
CA ILE A 192 12.06 8.17 -23.10
C ILE A 192 10.93 7.92 -24.10
N GLU A 193 9.82 8.64 -24.04
CA GLU A 193 8.74 8.53 -25.04
C GLU A 193 9.22 8.85 -26.46
N ASN A 194 9.96 9.95 -26.63
CA ASN A 194 10.58 10.34 -27.91
C ASN A 194 11.65 9.34 -28.38
N GLY A 195 12.43 8.78 -27.45
CA GLY A 195 13.42 7.74 -27.75
C GLY A 195 12.76 6.45 -28.25
N CYS A 196 11.68 6.01 -27.61
CA CYS A 196 10.87 4.89 -28.09
C CYS A 196 10.32 5.15 -29.50
N ASP A 197 9.79 6.35 -29.76
CA ASP A 197 9.27 6.72 -31.07
C ASP A 197 10.37 6.68 -32.15
N HIS A 198 11.61 7.01 -31.80
CA HIS A 198 12.74 6.86 -32.71
C HIS A 198 12.99 5.40 -33.07
N PHE A 199 13.16 4.50 -32.09
CA PHE A 199 13.47 3.08 -32.34
C PHE A 199 12.33 2.31 -33.00
N VAL A 200 11.11 2.85 -33.00
CA VAL A 200 9.97 2.28 -33.75
C VAL A 200 10.04 2.66 -35.24
N SER A 201 10.65 3.80 -35.56
CA SER A 201 10.67 4.37 -36.91
C SER A 201 11.89 3.98 -37.77
N ILE A 202 12.93 3.40 -37.16
CA ILE A 202 14.16 3.04 -37.86
C ILE A 202 14.06 1.67 -38.54
N THR A 203 14.78 1.51 -39.63
CA THR A 203 14.93 0.23 -40.35
C THR A 203 16.25 -0.47 -40.04
N ASP A 204 17.28 0.29 -39.67
CA ASP A 204 18.64 -0.20 -39.44
C ASP A 204 18.93 -0.26 -37.94
N GLU A 205 19.75 -1.22 -37.51
CA GLU A 205 20.12 -1.38 -36.10
C GLU A 205 21.13 -0.31 -35.66
N GLU A 206 20.67 0.66 -34.85
CA GLU A 206 21.53 1.70 -34.27
C GLU A 206 21.96 1.37 -32.83
N ASN A 207 22.84 0.36 -32.68
CA ASN A 207 23.24 -0.20 -31.38
C ASN A 207 23.78 0.84 -30.39
N ASP A 208 24.66 1.75 -30.82
CA ASP A 208 25.27 2.75 -29.91
C ASP A 208 24.25 3.71 -29.31
N LYS A 209 23.30 4.21 -30.14
CA LYS A 209 22.21 5.05 -29.66
C LYS A 209 21.25 4.28 -28.76
N PHE A 210 21.00 3.01 -29.07
CA PHE A 210 20.15 2.18 -28.22
C PHE A 210 20.77 1.96 -26.84
N GLN A 211 22.10 1.74 -26.76
CA GLN A 211 22.81 1.67 -25.48
C GLN A 211 22.75 2.99 -24.71
N GLU A 212 22.88 4.15 -25.38
CA GLU A 212 22.67 5.46 -24.75
C GLU A 212 21.27 5.57 -24.14
N PHE A 213 20.24 5.19 -24.92
CA PHE A 213 18.84 5.18 -24.48
C PHE A 213 18.63 4.27 -23.26
N LEU A 214 19.15 3.05 -23.28
CA LEU A 214 19.04 2.11 -22.15
C LEU A 214 19.72 2.65 -20.89
N SER A 215 20.88 3.30 -21.01
CA SER A 215 21.59 3.91 -19.87
C SER A 215 20.72 4.99 -19.20
N ILE A 216 20.07 5.84 -19.99
CA ILE A 216 19.20 6.91 -19.48
C ILE A 216 17.92 6.33 -18.90
N LEU A 217 17.37 5.28 -19.53
CA LEU A 217 16.21 4.54 -19.05
C LEU A 217 16.47 3.91 -17.67
N GLU A 218 17.61 3.23 -17.52
CA GLU A 218 18.03 2.57 -16.28
C GLU A 218 18.27 3.57 -15.16
N LYS A 219 19.05 4.62 -15.43
CA LYS A 219 19.38 5.66 -14.45
C LYS A 219 18.14 6.33 -13.87
N ASN A 220 17.11 6.53 -14.70
CA ASN A 220 15.86 7.18 -14.29
C ASN A 220 14.73 6.21 -13.92
N ARG A 221 14.93 4.89 -14.06
CA ARG A 221 13.96 3.83 -13.75
C ARG A 221 12.62 3.96 -14.48
N LEU A 222 12.65 4.42 -15.74
CA LEU A 222 11.45 4.73 -16.53
C LEU A 222 10.96 3.54 -17.38
N TYR A 223 11.24 2.31 -16.96
CA TYR A 223 10.94 1.08 -17.71
C TYR A 223 9.47 0.97 -18.13
N LYS A 224 8.55 1.21 -17.19
CA LYS A 224 7.09 1.14 -17.45
C LYS A 224 6.63 2.15 -18.49
N VAL A 225 7.28 3.31 -18.57
CA VAL A 225 6.97 4.34 -19.57
C VAL A 225 7.39 3.83 -20.95
N ALA A 226 8.62 3.32 -21.08
CA ALA A 226 9.14 2.77 -22.33
C ALA A 226 8.27 1.61 -22.85
N ILE A 227 7.98 0.61 -22.00
CA ILE A 227 7.18 -0.57 -22.38
C ILE A 227 5.79 -0.13 -22.86
N ARG A 228 5.12 0.77 -22.13
CA ARG A 228 3.80 1.27 -22.54
C ARG A 228 3.85 2.01 -23.87
N ARG A 229 4.89 2.82 -24.08
CA ARG A 229 5.05 3.57 -25.32
C ARG A 229 5.23 2.63 -26.51
N PHE A 230 6.12 1.65 -26.40
CA PHE A 230 6.32 0.65 -27.45
C PHE A 230 5.04 -0.16 -27.76
N LEU A 231 4.31 -0.60 -26.74
CA LEU A 231 3.09 -1.39 -26.92
C LEU A 231 1.90 -0.59 -27.49
N THR A 232 1.95 0.74 -27.45
CA THR A 232 0.90 1.58 -28.03
C THR A 232 1.04 1.71 -29.56
N ASN A 233 2.23 1.43 -30.10
CA ASN A 233 2.50 1.52 -31.53
C ASN A 233 1.96 0.29 -32.27
N LYS A 234 1.51 0.48 -33.52
CA LYS A 234 0.80 -0.57 -34.29
C LYS A 234 1.73 -1.68 -34.82
N ASP A 235 3.01 -1.37 -35.05
CA ASP A 235 3.99 -2.29 -35.62
C ASP A 235 4.91 -2.94 -34.56
N ILE A 236 4.30 -3.57 -33.55
CA ILE A 236 5.00 -4.18 -32.40
C ILE A 236 6.05 -5.21 -32.84
N VAL A 237 5.83 -5.91 -33.95
CA VAL A 237 6.70 -6.97 -34.47
C VAL A 237 8.09 -6.42 -34.86
N LEU A 238 8.16 -5.24 -35.46
CA LEU A 238 9.42 -4.59 -35.84
C LEU A 238 10.23 -4.14 -34.62
N THR A 239 9.55 -3.83 -33.50
CA THR A 239 10.19 -3.31 -32.27
C THR A 239 10.49 -4.41 -31.24
N SER A 240 10.27 -5.68 -31.59
CA SER A 240 10.33 -6.81 -30.64
C SER A 240 11.70 -6.93 -29.94
N ILE A 241 12.81 -6.70 -30.65
CA ILE A 241 14.16 -6.78 -30.08
C ILE A 241 14.37 -5.70 -29.00
N TYR A 242 14.02 -4.45 -29.31
CA TYR A 242 14.15 -3.34 -28.36
C TYR A 242 13.22 -3.49 -27.15
N VAL A 243 11.99 -3.96 -27.38
CA VAL A 243 11.03 -4.27 -26.32
C VAL A 243 11.59 -5.35 -25.39
N ASN A 244 12.15 -6.42 -25.95
CA ASN A 244 12.72 -7.52 -25.17
C ASN A 244 13.91 -7.06 -24.31
N GLU A 245 14.81 -6.24 -24.84
CA GLU A 245 15.91 -5.70 -24.05
C GLU A 245 15.44 -4.76 -22.93
N VAL A 246 14.41 -3.94 -23.17
CA VAL A 246 13.79 -3.12 -22.11
C VAL A 246 13.10 -3.98 -21.05
N ILE A 247 12.39 -5.04 -21.45
CA ILE A 247 11.75 -6.00 -20.54
C ILE A 247 12.81 -6.70 -19.69
N LYS A 248 13.89 -7.17 -20.32
CA LYS A 248 15.02 -7.82 -19.66
C LYS A 248 15.68 -6.89 -18.63
N LEU A 249 15.91 -5.64 -19.00
CA LEU A 249 16.46 -4.63 -18.09
C LEU A 249 15.52 -4.37 -16.91
N TYR A 250 14.21 -4.31 -17.15
CA TYR A 250 13.23 -4.13 -16.08
C TYR A 250 13.16 -5.34 -15.14
N GLY A 251 13.13 -6.56 -15.70
CA GLY A 251 13.16 -7.79 -14.92
C GLY A 251 14.42 -7.91 -14.09
N ASN A 252 15.61 -7.60 -14.64
CA ASN A 252 16.87 -7.58 -13.90
C ASN A 252 16.87 -6.57 -12.75
N TYR A 253 16.27 -5.40 -12.95
CA TYR A 253 16.08 -4.42 -11.88
C TYR A 253 15.20 -4.99 -10.75
N LEU A 254 14.09 -5.66 -11.08
CA LEU A 254 13.20 -6.28 -10.10
C LEU A 254 13.87 -7.44 -9.35
N MET A 255 14.64 -8.28 -10.04
CA MET A 255 15.47 -9.33 -9.44
C MET A 255 16.44 -8.75 -8.40
N THR A 256 17.13 -7.66 -8.75
CA THR A 256 18.04 -6.95 -7.83
C THR A 256 17.32 -6.42 -6.59
N LYS A 257 16.04 -6.08 -6.71
CA LYS A 257 15.17 -5.63 -5.61
C LYS A 257 14.48 -6.77 -4.86
N LYS A 258 14.72 -8.02 -5.25
CA LYS A 258 14.08 -9.23 -4.70
C LYS A 258 12.56 -9.27 -4.90
N TYR A 259 12.05 -8.53 -5.87
CA TYR A 259 10.66 -8.63 -6.35
C TYR A 259 10.59 -9.77 -7.37
N TYR A 260 10.81 -10.99 -6.89
CA TYR A 260 11.04 -12.17 -7.74
C TYR A 260 9.80 -12.57 -8.55
N ILE A 261 8.62 -12.54 -7.93
CA ILE A 261 7.36 -12.88 -8.60
C ILE A 261 7.07 -11.84 -9.70
N GLU A 262 7.21 -10.54 -9.40
CA GLU A 262 7.01 -9.49 -10.39
C GLU A 262 8.06 -9.54 -11.51
N ALA A 263 9.31 -9.90 -11.20
CA ALA A 263 10.34 -10.12 -12.20
C ALA A 263 9.95 -11.28 -13.14
N GLY A 264 9.47 -12.39 -12.59
CA GLY A 264 8.97 -13.54 -13.34
C GLY A 264 7.84 -13.16 -14.31
N LEU A 265 6.86 -12.39 -13.84
CA LEU A 265 5.76 -11.89 -14.67
C LEU A 265 6.25 -10.98 -15.81
N VAL A 266 7.23 -10.12 -15.53
CA VAL A 266 7.81 -9.23 -16.53
C VAL A 266 8.59 -10.02 -17.59
N PHE A 267 9.43 -10.97 -17.17
CA PHE A 267 10.17 -11.83 -18.09
C PHE A 267 9.23 -12.72 -18.93
N GLU A 268 8.19 -13.29 -18.33
CA GLU A 268 7.18 -14.09 -19.04
C GLU A 268 6.48 -13.24 -20.12
N ARG A 269 6.15 -11.99 -19.83
CA ARG A 269 5.54 -11.07 -20.81
C ARG A 269 6.44 -10.81 -22.03
N GLY A 270 7.76 -10.89 -21.87
CA GLY A 270 8.74 -10.76 -22.96
C GLY A 270 9.14 -12.09 -23.59
N ASN A 271 8.46 -13.21 -23.29
CA ASN A 271 8.85 -14.56 -23.70
C ASN A 271 10.30 -14.94 -23.31
N LEU A 272 10.82 -14.35 -22.23
CA LEU A 272 12.15 -14.63 -21.69
C LEU A 272 12.08 -15.80 -20.71
N THR A 273 11.67 -16.98 -21.20
CA THR A 273 11.26 -18.13 -20.38
C THR A 273 12.31 -18.57 -19.35
N LYS A 274 13.59 -18.63 -19.73
CA LYS A 274 14.69 -19.02 -18.82
C LYS A 274 14.85 -18.05 -17.64
N GLN A 275 14.70 -16.75 -17.90
CA GLN A 275 14.79 -15.72 -16.86
C GLN A 275 13.55 -15.73 -15.96
N ALA A 276 12.37 -15.97 -16.55
CA ALA A 276 11.13 -16.11 -15.81
C ALA A 276 11.16 -17.32 -14.87
N LEU A 277 11.64 -18.48 -15.33
CA LEU A 277 11.81 -19.68 -14.49
C LEU A 277 12.71 -19.42 -13.29
N ASN A 278 13.88 -18.83 -13.51
CA ASN A 278 14.80 -18.48 -12.42
C ASN A 278 14.17 -17.48 -11.43
N ALA A 279 13.38 -16.52 -11.93
CA ALA A 279 12.67 -15.57 -11.08
C ALA A 279 11.57 -16.23 -10.25
N TYR A 280 10.75 -17.11 -10.85
CA TYR A 280 9.72 -17.84 -10.11
C TYR A 280 10.31 -18.85 -9.13
N GLU A 281 11.43 -19.48 -9.45
CA GLU A 281 12.17 -20.36 -8.54
C GLU A 281 12.67 -19.59 -7.31
N GLN A 282 13.34 -18.44 -7.50
CA GLN A 282 13.76 -17.58 -6.39
C GLN A 282 12.58 -16.99 -5.61
N GLY A 283 11.47 -16.74 -6.29
CA GLY A 283 10.22 -16.25 -5.72
C GLY A 283 9.37 -17.32 -5.03
N LYS A 284 9.75 -18.60 -5.14
CA LYS A 284 9.00 -19.77 -4.67
C LYS A 284 7.56 -19.82 -5.21
N ASP A 285 7.35 -19.28 -6.40
CA ASP A 285 6.06 -19.33 -7.10
C ASP A 285 5.99 -20.62 -7.92
N THR A 286 5.59 -21.69 -7.24
CA THR A 286 5.57 -23.05 -7.78
C THR A 286 4.60 -23.17 -8.96
N GLU A 287 3.41 -22.57 -8.85
CA GLU A 287 2.37 -22.66 -9.87
C GLU A 287 2.82 -22.01 -11.19
N ASN A 288 3.37 -20.80 -11.14
CA ASN A 288 3.85 -20.14 -12.35
C ASN A 288 5.11 -20.80 -12.92
N TYR A 289 5.99 -21.31 -12.06
CA TYR A 289 7.14 -22.11 -12.50
C TYR A 289 6.68 -23.34 -13.29
N LEU A 290 5.78 -24.15 -12.71
CA LEU A 290 5.31 -25.40 -13.32
C LEU A 290 4.51 -25.15 -14.61
N LYS A 291 3.68 -24.10 -14.63
CA LYS A 291 2.99 -23.61 -15.83
C LYS A 291 3.97 -23.34 -16.98
N LEU A 292 5.09 -22.67 -16.71
CA LEU A 292 6.10 -22.38 -17.73
C LEU A 292 6.83 -23.63 -18.20
N VAL A 293 7.15 -24.55 -17.29
CA VAL A 293 7.79 -25.82 -17.67
C VAL A 293 6.88 -26.64 -18.59
N GLU A 294 5.58 -26.71 -18.28
CA GLU A 294 4.63 -27.43 -19.12
C GLU A 294 4.46 -26.79 -20.51
N ARG A 295 4.45 -25.45 -20.58
CA ARG A 295 4.48 -24.72 -21.86
C ARG A 295 5.69 -25.11 -22.72
N MET A 296 6.89 -25.15 -22.11
CA MET A 296 8.10 -25.57 -22.83
C MET A 296 8.03 -27.01 -23.33
N LYS A 297 7.45 -27.95 -22.55
CA LYS A 297 7.28 -29.34 -23.02
C LYS A 297 6.39 -29.42 -24.26
N HIS A 298 5.28 -28.69 -24.28
CA HIS A 298 4.39 -28.65 -25.44
C HIS A 298 5.07 -28.05 -26.68
N GLU A 299 5.83 -26.96 -26.53
CA GLU A 299 6.61 -26.36 -27.63
C GLU A 299 7.65 -27.33 -28.21
N HIS A 300 8.32 -28.11 -27.35
CA HIS A 300 9.28 -29.14 -27.78
C HIS A 300 8.62 -30.31 -28.51
N ASN A 301 7.45 -30.79 -28.05
CA ASN A 301 6.74 -31.91 -28.69
C ASN A 301 6.08 -31.53 -30.03
N SER A 302 5.89 -30.24 -30.29
CA SER A 302 5.29 -29.72 -31.52
C SER A 302 6.31 -29.54 -32.67
N SER A 303 7.60 -29.63 -32.36
CA SER A 303 8.70 -29.55 -33.32
C SER A 303 9.00 -30.96 -33.86
N GLU A 304 9.12 -31.17 -35.17
CA GLU A 304 9.30 -32.51 -35.74
C GLU A 304 10.45 -33.29 -35.06
N PRO A 305 10.24 -34.57 -34.72
CA PRO A 305 11.23 -35.38 -34.05
C PRO A 305 12.36 -35.71 -35.02
N SER A 306 13.47 -34.99 -34.91
CA SER A 306 14.74 -35.44 -35.47
C SER A 306 15.26 -36.61 -34.63
N ASP A 307 15.79 -37.66 -35.28
CA ASP A 307 16.20 -38.94 -34.66
C ASP A 307 17.23 -38.82 -33.52
N GLN A 308 17.82 -37.64 -33.29
CA GLN A 308 18.69 -37.35 -32.15
C GLN A 308 17.93 -37.09 -30.83
N LEU A 309 16.63 -36.79 -30.86
CA LEU A 309 15.81 -36.44 -29.69
C LEU A 309 15.41 -37.64 -28.81
N GLN A 310 15.40 -38.85 -29.36
CA GLN A 310 15.06 -40.07 -28.59
C GLN A 310 16.10 -40.40 -27.50
N ASN A 311 17.36 -40.01 -27.68
CA ASN A 311 18.42 -40.21 -26.68
C ASN A 311 18.58 -39.04 -25.70
N ILE A 312 18.02 -37.85 -26.00
CA ILE A 312 18.08 -36.66 -25.16
C ILE A 312 16.91 -36.62 -24.16
N SER A 313 15.76 -37.20 -24.55
CA SER A 313 14.55 -37.26 -23.71
C SER A 313 14.78 -37.88 -22.32
N PRO A 314 15.47 -39.02 -22.14
CA PRO A 314 15.70 -39.59 -20.82
C PRO A 314 16.61 -38.74 -19.91
N ILE A 315 17.63 -38.08 -20.48
CA ILE A 315 18.58 -37.25 -19.74
C ILE A 315 17.91 -35.97 -19.24
N ILE A 316 17.07 -35.35 -20.06
CA ILE A 316 16.27 -34.18 -19.67
C ILE A 316 15.26 -34.56 -18.59
N ILE A 317 14.62 -35.72 -18.69
CA ILE A 317 13.67 -36.21 -17.66
C ILE A 317 14.38 -36.40 -16.32
N VAL A 318 15.56 -37.02 -16.30
CA VAL A 318 16.33 -37.23 -15.06
C VAL A 318 16.80 -35.92 -14.44
N GLN A 319 17.31 -34.97 -15.25
CA GLN A 319 17.73 -33.65 -14.75
C GLN A 319 16.54 -32.84 -14.22
N GLN A 320 15.38 -32.91 -14.88
CA GLN A 320 14.15 -32.28 -14.40
C GLN A 320 13.67 -32.91 -13.09
N GLN A 321 13.69 -34.24 -12.97
CA GLN A 321 13.31 -34.93 -11.73
C GLN A 321 14.22 -34.55 -10.56
N GLN A 322 15.54 -34.47 -10.77
CA GLN A 322 16.48 -34.01 -9.74
C GLN A 322 16.19 -32.57 -9.32
N HIS A 323 15.87 -31.70 -10.27
CA HIS A 323 15.51 -30.31 -9.99
C HIS A 323 14.20 -30.22 -9.18
N TYR A 324 13.15 -30.95 -9.58
CA TYR A 324 11.89 -31.00 -8.84
C TYR A 324 12.09 -31.54 -7.42
N ARG A 325 12.96 -32.54 -7.23
CA ARG A 325 13.28 -33.08 -5.90
C ARG A 325 13.96 -32.02 -5.03
N SER A 326 14.99 -31.34 -5.53
CA SER A 326 15.65 -30.23 -4.83
C SER A 326 14.68 -29.09 -4.47
N MET A 327 13.78 -28.74 -5.41
CA MET A 327 12.74 -27.74 -5.20
C MET A 327 11.76 -28.17 -4.10
N ALA A 328 11.28 -29.42 -4.14
CA ALA A 328 10.37 -29.96 -3.14
C ALA A 328 11.02 -30.05 -1.75
N GLU A 329 12.30 -30.42 -1.65
CA GLU A 329 13.08 -30.41 -0.40
C GLU A 329 13.20 -28.99 0.17
N THR A 330 13.50 -28.00 -0.68
CA THR A 330 13.60 -26.59 -0.27
C THR A 330 12.26 -26.10 0.28
N LEU A 331 11.16 -26.37 -0.41
CA LEU A 331 9.82 -26.02 0.04
C LEU A 331 9.44 -26.70 1.36
N CYS A 332 9.83 -27.96 1.56
CA CYS A 332 9.62 -28.69 2.81
C CYS A 332 10.39 -28.05 3.97
N ASN A 333 11.65 -27.65 3.74
CA ASN A 333 12.47 -26.94 4.73
C ASN A 333 11.90 -25.55 5.07
N ASP A 334 11.24 -24.91 4.11
CA ASP A 334 10.57 -23.61 4.27
C ASP A 334 9.14 -23.71 4.84
N SER A 335 8.72 -24.89 5.30
CA SER A 335 7.36 -25.16 5.82
C SER A 335 6.22 -25.01 4.80
N SER A 336 6.54 -24.95 3.50
CA SER A 336 5.56 -24.94 2.40
C SER A 336 5.22 -26.39 2.00
N TYR A 337 4.65 -27.13 2.95
CA TYR A 337 4.43 -28.57 2.86
C TYR A 337 3.42 -28.98 1.78
N LEU A 338 2.38 -28.17 1.56
CA LEU A 338 1.37 -28.43 0.53
C LEU A 338 1.99 -28.41 -0.87
N ASP A 339 2.80 -27.41 -1.18
CA ASP A 339 3.45 -27.28 -2.49
C ASP A 339 4.54 -28.33 -2.69
N SER A 340 5.30 -28.65 -1.63
CA SER A 340 6.26 -29.76 -1.64
C SER A 340 5.58 -31.09 -1.96
N GLY A 341 4.48 -31.42 -1.28
CA GLY A 341 3.71 -32.63 -1.53
C GLY A 341 3.13 -32.69 -2.95
N ARG A 342 2.65 -31.56 -3.49
CA ARG A 342 2.14 -31.47 -4.87
C ARG A 342 3.23 -31.75 -5.91
N ILE A 343 4.45 -31.26 -5.68
CA ILE A 343 5.58 -31.51 -6.59
C ILE A 343 5.94 -33.01 -6.59
N TYR A 344 6.07 -33.62 -5.40
CA TYR A 344 6.34 -35.04 -5.28
C TYR A 344 5.27 -35.90 -5.95
N GLU A 345 4.00 -35.55 -5.74
CA GLU A 345 2.87 -36.31 -6.26
C GLU A 345 2.72 -36.19 -7.78
N TYR A 346 2.59 -34.98 -8.31
CA TYR A 346 2.19 -34.78 -9.72
C TYR A 346 3.38 -34.82 -10.69
N TYR A 347 4.57 -34.41 -10.25
CA TYR A 347 5.71 -34.20 -11.15
C TYR A 347 6.79 -35.28 -11.00
N ILE A 348 6.99 -35.80 -9.79
CA ILE A 348 7.97 -36.87 -9.53
C ILE A 348 7.27 -38.24 -9.55
N GLY A 349 6.02 -38.32 -9.10
CA GLY A 349 5.30 -39.59 -8.91
C GLY A 349 5.75 -40.35 -7.67
N ASP A 350 6.37 -39.65 -6.71
CA ASP A 350 6.90 -40.21 -5.47
C ASP A 350 5.87 -40.04 -4.35
N TYR A 351 4.96 -41.00 -4.24
CA TYR A 351 3.82 -40.87 -3.34
C TYR A 351 4.20 -41.02 -1.85
N GLU A 352 5.32 -41.68 -1.53
CA GLU A 352 5.79 -41.82 -0.13
C GLU A 352 6.30 -40.47 0.40
N GLU A 353 7.19 -39.81 -0.34
CA GLU A 353 7.69 -38.47 -0.03
C GLU A 353 6.58 -37.41 -0.07
N ALA A 354 5.63 -37.53 -0.99
CA ALA A 354 4.44 -36.67 -1.03
C ALA A 354 3.60 -36.84 0.24
N PHE A 355 3.35 -38.08 0.65
CA PHE A 355 2.62 -38.42 1.86
C PHE A 355 3.29 -37.83 3.11
N LEU A 356 4.61 -38.04 3.26
CA LEU A 356 5.39 -37.49 4.38
C LEU A 356 5.33 -35.96 4.42
N SER A 357 5.37 -35.31 3.26
CA SER A 357 5.30 -33.85 3.14
C SER A 357 3.93 -33.34 3.58
N TYR A 358 2.83 -33.91 3.05
CA TYR A 358 1.48 -33.55 3.46
C TYR A 358 1.21 -33.84 4.94
N LEU A 359 1.80 -34.91 5.49
CA LEU A 359 1.68 -35.27 6.90
C LEU A 359 2.31 -34.22 7.82
N LYS A 360 3.52 -33.74 7.48
CA LYS A 360 4.18 -32.63 8.18
C LYS A 360 3.38 -31.32 8.11
N GLY A 361 2.66 -31.11 7.01
CA GLY A 361 1.80 -29.95 6.82
C GLY A 361 0.41 -30.05 7.45
N HIS A 362 0.07 -31.16 8.12
CA HIS A 362 -1.28 -31.42 8.63
C HIS A 362 -2.38 -31.38 7.56
N GLU A 363 -2.02 -31.69 6.32
CA GLU A 363 -2.92 -31.69 5.16
C GLU A 363 -3.69 -33.03 5.06
N TRP A 364 -4.50 -33.31 6.08
CA TRP A 364 -5.12 -34.63 6.30
C TRP A 364 -5.96 -35.13 5.14
N SER A 365 -6.65 -34.24 4.42
CA SER A 365 -7.46 -34.62 3.26
C SER A 365 -6.60 -35.10 2.08
N HIS A 366 -5.42 -34.52 1.89
CA HIS A 366 -4.47 -34.97 0.86
C HIS A 366 -3.86 -36.32 1.27
N VAL A 367 -3.53 -36.47 2.56
CA VAL A 367 -3.02 -37.72 3.13
C VAL A 367 -4.00 -38.88 2.96
N LEU A 368 -5.27 -38.71 3.37
CA LEU A 368 -6.30 -39.74 3.23
C LEU A 368 -6.56 -40.12 1.77
N ARG A 369 -6.55 -39.14 0.87
CA ARG A 369 -6.69 -39.41 -0.58
C ARG A 369 -5.52 -40.24 -1.11
N LEU A 370 -4.28 -39.93 -0.69
CA LEU A 370 -3.10 -40.68 -1.13
C LEU A 370 -3.14 -42.15 -0.66
N PHE A 371 -3.74 -42.46 0.49
CA PHE A 371 -3.91 -43.85 0.92
C PHE A 371 -4.80 -44.71 0.01
N GLU A 372 -5.71 -44.10 -0.74
CA GLU A 372 -6.53 -44.82 -1.72
C GLU A 372 -5.75 -45.16 -3.00
N VAL A 373 -4.57 -44.56 -3.21
CA VAL A 373 -3.68 -44.90 -4.33
C VAL A 373 -3.10 -46.30 -4.12
N GLU A 374 -3.12 -47.13 -5.17
CA GLU A 374 -2.78 -48.56 -5.11
C GLU A 374 -1.39 -48.82 -4.48
N GLN A 375 -0.42 -47.93 -4.73
CA GLN A 375 0.95 -48.06 -4.24
C GLN A 375 1.03 -47.94 -2.71
N LEU A 376 0.34 -46.96 -2.13
CA LEU A 376 0.32 -46.72 -0.68
C LEU A 376 -0.67 -47.62 0.05
N ARG A 377 -1.73 -48.09 -0.63
CA ARG A 377 -2.69 -49.05 -0.04
C ARG A 377 -2.03 -50.35 0.42
N LYS A 378 -0.91 -50.74 -0.20
CA LYS A 378 -0.10 -51.91 0.18
C LYS A 378 0.79 -51.64 1.42
N ARG A 379 1.04 -50.36 1.75
CA ARG A 379 1.87 -49.89 2.87
C ARG A 379 1.03 -49.51 4.09
N GLN A 380 0.33 -50.50 4.66
CA GLN A 380 -0.45 -50.30 5.89
C GLN A 380 0.43 -49.89 7.08
N ASP A 381 1.74 -50.20 7.04
CA ASP A 381 2.75 -49.78 8.00
C ASP A 381 2.86 -48.25 8.12
N LEU A 382 2.85 -47.53 7.00
CA LEU A 382 2.87 -46.06 6.98
C LEU A 382 1.58 -45.47 7.57
N TYR A 383 0.44 -46.11 7.28
CA TYR A 383 -0.84 -45.71 7.85
C TYR A 383 -0.84 -45.86 9.38
N ASP A 384 -0.51 -47.06 9.87
CA ASP A 384 -0.63 -47.38 11.29
C ASP A 384 0.46 -46.71 12.14
N ASN A 385 1.70 -46.64 11.66
CA ASN A 385 2.83 -46.14 12.45
C ASN A 385 3.10 -44.64 12.27
N GLU A 386 2.93 -44.10 11.07
CA GLU A 386 3.24 -42.69 10.81
C GLU A 386 1.98 -41.82 10.89
N PHE A 387 0.96 -42.10 10.07
CA PHE A 387 -0.25 -41.28 10.03
C PHE A 387 -1.01 -41.29 11.36
N LEU A 388 -1.38 -42.47 11.88
CA LEU A 388 -2.18 -42.53 13.11
C LEU A 388 -1.43 -41.93 14.31
N THR A 389 -0.13 -42.18 14.45
CA THR A 389 0.68 -41.63 15.55
C THR A 389 0.71 -40.10 15.47
N THR A 390 1.13 -39.54 14.33
CA THR A 390 1.23 -38.09 14.16
C THR A 390 -0.13 -37.39 14.26
N PHE A 391 -1.19 -38.02 13.77
CA PHE A 391 -2.54 -37.47 13.85
C PHE A 391 -3.08 -37.47 15.28
N VAL A 392 -2.86 -38.55 16.05
CA VAL A 392 -3.26 -38.62 17.46
C VAL A 392 -2.47 -37.60 18.30
N ASP A 393 -1.16 -37.45 18.05
CA ASP A 393 -0.34 -36.44 18.72
C ASP A 393 -0.84 -35.02 18.44
N TYR A 394 -1.19 -34.72 17.18
CA TYR A 394 -1.76 -33.43 16.79
C TYR A 394 -3.13 -33.18 17.44
N TYR A 395 -3.99 -34.20 17.49
CA TYR A 395 -5.27 -34.14 18.20
C TYR A 395 -5.07 -33.81 19.69
N GLU A 396 -4.12 -34.46 20.36
CA GLU A 396 -3.80 -34.17 21.76
C GLU A 396 -3.25 -32.75 21.94
N GLN A 397 -2.42 -32.28 21.02
CA GLN A 397 -1.88 -30.92 21.04
C GLN A 397 -3.00 -29.87 20.92
N ILE A 398 -3.94 -30.05 19.99
CA ILE A 398 -5.11 -29.15 19.85
C ILE A 398 -5.95 -29.16 21.12
N LEU A 399 -6.24 -30.33 21.69
CA LEU A 399 -7.00 -30.41 22.93
C LEU A 399 -6.32 -29.68 24.08
N ARG A 400 -5.00 -29.83 24.23
CA ARG A 400 -4.23 -29.11 25.25
C ARG A 400 -4.26 -27.61 24.99
N GLN A 401 -4.15 -27.18 23.72
CA GLN A 401 -4.25 -25.77 23.35
C GLN A 401 -5.60 -25.18 23.71
N ILE A 402 -6.71 -25.84 23.36
CA ILE A 402 -8.07 -25.38 23.69
C ILE A 402 -8.24 -25.22 25.20
N LYS A 403 -7.78 -26.20 26.00
CA LYS A 403 -7.85 -26.13 27.47
C LYS A 403 -7.02 -24.98 28.03
N ASN A 404 -5.77 -24.85 27.59
CA ASN A 404 -4.87 -23.79 28.05
C ASN A 404 -5.39 -22.39 27.69
N ASP A 405 -5.88 -22.20 26.45
CA ASP A 405 -6.44 -20.93 26.01
C ASP A 405 -7.73 -20.60 26.79
N GLN A 406 -8.58 -21.60 27.07
CA GLN A 406 -9.79 -21.46 27.89
C GLN A 406 -9.45 -21.07 29.34
N GLU A 407 -8.53 -21.77 30.00
CA GLU A 407 -8.11 -21.48 31.37
C GLU A 407 -7.51 -20.08 31.49
N LYS A 408 -6.63 -19.69 30.56
CA LYS A 408 -6.05 -18.34 30.51
C LYS A 408 -7.12 -17.28 30.29
N PHE A 409 -8.05 -17.53 29.38
CA PHE A 409 -9.15 -16.60 29.11
C PHE A 409 -9.98 -16.35 30.38
N PHE A 410 -10.39 -17.40 31.09
CA PHE A 410 -11.19 -17.24 32.31
C PHE A 410 -10.38 -16.63 33.46
N LEU A 411 -9.08 -16.92 33.57
CA LEU A 411 -8.19 -16.29 34.55
C LEU A 411 -8.13 -14.76 34.33
N TYR A 412 -7.85 -14.34 33.10
CA TYR A 412 -7.77 -12.92 32.73
C TYR A 412 -9.12 -12.22 32.82
N PHE A 413 -10.20 -12.91 32.43
CA PHE A 413 -11.56 -12.39 32.56
C PHE A 413 -11.93 -12.17 34.03
N LYS A 414 -11.63 -13.12 34.92
CA LYS A 414 -11.89 -12.98 36.36
C LYS A 414 -11.09 -11.81 36.94
N ARG A 415 -9.81 -11.67 36.58
CA ARG A 415 -8.97 -10.56 37.03
C ARG A 415 -9.52 -9.21 36.56
N LEU A 416 -9.93 -9.10 35.30
CA LEU A 416 -10.55 -7.89 34.75
C LEU A 416 -11.84 -7.51 35.50
N LEU A 417 -12.67 -8.49 35.86
CA LEU A 417 -13.86 -8.23 36.69
C LEU A 417 -13.49 -7.69 38.07
N THR A 418 -12.48 -8.26 38.73
CA THR A 418 -12.00 -7.77 40.03
C THR A 418 -11.48 -6.32 39.95
N ILE A 419 -10.74 -5.97 38.90
CA ILE A 419 -10.26 -4.58 38.69
C ILE A 419 -11.45 -3.62 38.55
N ARG A 420 -12.48 -4.02 37.79
CA ARG A 420 -13.69 -3.21 37.60
C ARG A 420 -14.55 -3.10 38.86
N GLU A 421 -14.62 -4.15 39.66
CA GLU A 421 -15.28 -4.11 40.98
C GLU A 421 -14.53 -3.18 41.94
N ASN A 422 -13.21 -3.24 41.97
CA ASN A 422 -12.39 -2.32 42.78
C ASN A 422 -12.57 -0.87 42.35
N LEU A 423 -12.59 -0.60 41.04
CA LEU A 423 -12.89 0.72 40.49
C LEU A 423 -14.30 1.19 40.89
N PHE A 424 -15.30 0.31 40.83
CA PHE A 424 -16.65 0.62 41.26
C PHE A 424 -16.72 0.99 42.75
N GLN A 425 -16.04 0.24 43.63
CA GLN A 425 -15.99 0.54 45.06
C GLN A 425 -15.27 1.87 45.34
N HIS A 426 -14.18 2.16 44.63
CA HIS A 426 -13.44 3.41 44.76
C HIS A 426 -14.32 4.63 44.42
N ILE A 427 -15.00 4.60 43.26
CA ILE A 427 -15.91 5.68 42.84
C ILE A 427 -17.07 5.83 43.83
N LYS A 428 -17.62 4.71 44.33
CA LYS A 428 -18.67 4.72 45.34
C LYS A 428 -18.23 5.42 46.63
N GLN A 429 -17.04 5.07 47.15
CA GLN A 429 -16.49 5.70 48.35
C GLN A 429 -16.27 7.20 48.18
N LEU A 430 -15.81 7.65 47.01
CA LEU A 430 -15.63 9.08 46.72
C LEU A 430 -16.97 9.84 46.73
N LEU A 431 -17.99 9.28 46.07
CA LEU A 431 -19.33 9.86 46.03
C LEU A 431 -20.02 9.87 47.40
N ASP A 432 -19.88 8.81 48.19
CA ASP A 432 -20.40 8.73 49.56
C ASP A 432 -19.75 9.79 50.47
N ASN A 433 -18.48 10.13 50.21
CA ASN A 433 -17.74 11.20 50.89
C ASN A 433 -18.02 12.61 50.31
N GLY A 434 -18.96 12.74 49.37
CA GLY A 434 -19.35 14.02 48.76
C GLY A 434 -18.33 14.62 47.78
N LYS A 435 -17.32 13.83 47.35
CA LYS A 435 -16.36 14.23 46.31
C LYS A 435 -16.77 13.66 44.96
N ASP A 436 -16.54 14.42 43.90
CA ASP A 436 -16.76 13.90 42.55
C ASP A 436 -15.53 13.13 42.04
N PHE A 437 -15.77 12.05 41.29
CA PHE A 437 -14.70 11.33 40.61
C PHE A 437 -14.35 12.03 39.31
N ASP A 438 -13.16 12.64 39.26
CA ASP A 438 -12.59 13.24 38.05
C ASP A 438 -11.81 12.17 37.27
N ILE A 439 -12.05 12.10 35.96
CA ILE A 439 -11.43 11.13 35.04
C ILE A 439 -10.02 11.60 34.63
N ASP A 440 -9.70 12.88 34.83
CA ASP A 440 -8.44 13.50 34.41
C ASP A 440 -7.40 13.59 35.56
N ASP A 441 -7.82 13.59 36.84
CA ASP A 441 -6.92 13.74 38.01
C ASP A 441 -6.19 12.45 38.45
N ASP A 442 -6.67 11.27 38.03
CA ASP A 442 -6.04 9.96 38.32
C ASP A 442 -4.68 9.78 37.61
N ASP A 443 -4.32 10.67 36.66
CA ASP A 443 -3.14 10.51 35.82
C ASP A 443 -1.85 11.15 36.40
N GLU A 444 -1.95 12.11 37.33
CA GLU A 444 -0.82 12.97 37.71
C GLU A 444 -0.07 12.59 39.02
N ASN A 445 -0.59 11.67 39.85
CA ASN A 445 -0.13 11.56 41.25
C ASN A 445 0.68 10.31 41.66
N GLU A 446 0.95 9.33 40.77
CA GLU A 446 1.64 8.06 41.17
C GLU A 446 2.98 7.77 40.45
N ASP A 447 3.44 8.61 39.53
CA ASP A 447 4.66 8.35 38.72
C ASP A 447 6.00 8.53 39.46
N GLU A 448 6.01 8.92 40.75
CA GLU A 448 7.25 9.25 41.48
C GLU A 448 7.75 8.18 42.48
N ARG A 449 7.10 7.02 42.62
CA ARG A 449 7.55 6.01 43.59
C ARG A 449 7.43 4.59 43.05
N GLU A 450 8.46 4.12 42.36
CA GLU A 450 9.20 2.89 42.68
C GLU A 450 10.16 2.46 41.56
N ASP A 451 11.39 2.13 41.99
CA ASP A 451 12.39 1.25 41.37
C ASP A 451 13.11 1.67 40.08
N ASP A 452 14.13 2.54 40.21
CA ASP A 452 15.29 2.55 39.32
C ASP A 452 16.61 2.46 40.12
N MET A 453 16.88 1.27 40.67
CA MET A 453 18.15 0.89 41.28
C MET A 453 18.74 -0.28 40.51
N ASN A 454 19.32 -0.04 39.33
CA ASN A 454 20.70 -0.43 39.02
C ASN A 454 21.14 -0.21 37.56
N ILE A 455 22.29 0.47 37.46
CA ILE A 455 23.41 0.22 36.53
C ILE A 455 23.18 0.68 35.07
N ASP A 456 23.82 1.79 34.67
CA ASP A 456 25.21 1.66 34.22
C ASP A 456 25.99 2.98 34.11
N ARG A 457 27.29 2.85 34.36
CA ARG A 457 28.34 3.87 34.36
C ARG A 457 28.36 4.68 33.06
N ARG A 458 28.46 6.02 33.16
CA ARG A 458 29.60 6.81 32.60
C ARG A 458 29.48 8.33 32.87
N THR A 459 30.59 8.85 33.40
CA THR A 459 31.12 10.23 33.28
C THR A 459 30.26 11.40 33.78
N VAL A 460 30.49 11.77 35.05
CA VAL A 460 30.26 13.12 35.56
C VAL A 460 31.52 13.94 35.27
N ASN A 461 31.44 14.88 34.33
CA ASN A 461 32.23 16.10 34.39
C ASN A 461 31.37 17.16 35.08
N LYS A 462 31.88 17.70 36.18
CA LYS A 462 31.39 18.93 36.80
C LYS A 462 31.61 20.09 35.82
N ASP A 463 30.62 20.96 35.69
CA ASP A 463 30.80 22.37 35.95
C ASP A 463 29.45 23.05 36.23
N GLU A 464 29.50 23.95 37.21
CA GLU A 464 28.39 24.69 37.79
C GLU A 464 27.96 25.88 36.92
N THR A 465 26.78 26.42 37.28
CA THR A 465 26.22 27.76 37.00
C THR A 465 25.19 27.91 35.87
N GLY A 466 24.01 28.43 36.24
CA GLY A 466 23.21 29.30 35.35
C GLY A 466 21.86 28.78 34.81
N SER A 467 20.87 28.64 35.68
CA SER A 467 19.52 29.25 35.56
C SER A 467 18.85 29.50 34.19
N ILE A 468 17.63 28.94 34.06
CA ILE A 468 16.38 29.52 33.50
C ILE A 468 16.19 29.65 31.97
N ARG A 469 15.09 29.01 31.52
CA ARG A 469 14.23 29.27 30.34
C ARG A 469 14.91 29.44 28.99
N THR A 470 14.56 28.53 28.07
CA THR A 470 13.91 28.83 26.76
C THR A 470 14.07 27.62 25.85
N ARG A 471 13.00 26.85 25.60
CA ARG A 471 12.91 25.99 24.40
C ARG A 471 11.48 25.99 23.84
N LEU A 472 11.09 27.16 23.37
CA LEU A 472 10.22 27.28 22.21
C LEU A 472 11.09 27.10 20.95
N SER A 473 10.54 26.35 19.99
CA SER A 473 10.99 26.14 18.61
C SER A 473 12.18 25.18 18.39
N LYS A 474 11.89 24.08 17.68
CA LYS A 474 12.37 23.87 16.30
C LYS A 474 11.68 22.65 15.68
N LYS A 475 10.76 22.92 14.75
CA LYS A 475 10.42 22.01 13.66
C LYS A 475 11.72 21.69 12.91
N SER A 476 12.14 20.43 12.92
CA SER A 476 13.03 19.87 11.91
C SER A 476 12.44 18.54 11.42
N THR A 477 12.09 18.57 10.15
CA THR A 477 11.64 17.44 9.34
C THR A 477 12.80 16.49 9.04
N ALA A 478 12.46 15.20 8.91
CA ALA A 478 13.23 14.15 8.23
C ALA A 478 14.45 13.55 8.95
N SER A 479 14.21 12.83 10.06
CA SER A 479 14.99 11.61 10.42
C SER A 479 14.43 10.83 11.63
N THR A 480 13.17 11.08 12.02
CA THR A 480 12.61 10.60 13.29
C THR A 480 11.64 9.42 13.17
N SER A 481 11.34 8.87 11.99
CA SER A 481 10.32 7.81 11.89
C SER A 481 10.68 6.57 12.72
N LYS A 482 11.92 6.06 12.66
CA LYS A 482 12.31 4.87 13.44
C LYS A 482 12.44 5.12 14.94
N LYS A 483 12.87 6.31 15.38
CA LYS A 483 12.99 6.64 16.82
C LYS A 483 11.63 7.02 17.43
N SER A 484 10.77 7.70 16.68
CA SER A 484 9.39 8.00 17.06
C SER A 484 8.57 6.73 17.11
N GLN A 485 8.67 5.85 16.09
CA GLN A 485 8.02 4.54 16.11
C GLN A 485 8.56 3.67 17.25
N ARG A 486 9.87 3.69 17.52
CA ARG A 486 10.43 2.92 18.64
C ARG A 486 9.96 3.45 20.00
N ARG A 487 9.78 4.77 20.14
CA ARG A 487 9.24 5.39 21.37
C ARG A 487 7.74 5.15 21.51
N LEU A 488 6.97 5.19 20.42
CA LEU A 488 5.55 4.80 20.37
C LEU A 488 5.39 3.32 20.67
N ASN A 489 6.17 2.44 20.04
CA ASN A 489 6.19 1.01 20.33
C ASN A 489 6.64 0.71 21.77
N GLN A 490 7.55 1.51 22.33
CA GLN A 490 7.94 1.41 23.75
C GLN A 490 6.82 1.88 24.68
N GLN A 491 6.07 2.92 24.30
CA GLN A 491 4.87 3.36 25.03
C GLN A 491 3.74 2.34 24.93
N GLU A 492 3.49 1.77 23.75
CA GLU A 492 2.56 0.65 23.53
C GLU A 492 2.99 -0.60 24.30
N GLN A 493 4.29 -0.89 24.39
CA GLN A 493 4.79 -2.02 25.18
C GLN A 493 4.58 -1.81 26.68
N LYS A 494 4.72 -0.58 27.18
CA LYS A 494 4.42 -0.23 28.58
C LYS A 494 2.92 -0.29 28.90
N LEU A 495 2.05 -0.01 27.92
CA LEU A 495 0.59 -0.15 28.02
C LEU A 495 0.12 -1.62 28.00
N VAL A 496 0.99 -2.58 27.66
CA VAL A 496 0.63 -3.99 27.37
C VAL A 496 1.28 -4.97 28.36
N THR A 497 2.08 -4.51 29.31
CA THR A 497 2.68 -5.39 30.32
C THR A 497 1.62 -5.94 31.29
N LEU A 498 1.44 -7.27 31.29
CA LEU A 498 0.61 -8.06 32.21
C LEU A 498 1.21 -8.12 33.63
N LYS A 499 1.73 -7.01 34.16
CA LYS A 499 2.20 -6.94 35.54
C LYS A 499 0.98 -6.64 36.42
N GLU A 500 0.70 -7.52 37.36
CA GLU A 500 -0.38 -7.33 38.32
C GLU A 500 -0.17 -6.01 39.08
N ASN A 501 -1.23 -5.20 39.18
CA ASN A 501 -1.29 -3.86 39.75
C ASN A 501 -0.54 -2.77 38.96
N SER A 502 -0.29 -2.99 37.67
CA SER A 502 0.18 -1.94 36.76
C SER A 502 -0.93 -0.94 36.44
N LYS A 503 -0.57 0.34 36.20
CA LYS A 503 -1.50 1.44 35.88
C LYS A 503 -2.48 1.12 34.72
N HIS A 504 -2.05 0.32 33.75
CA HIS A 504 -2.82 -0.05 32.56
C HIS A 504 -3.07 -1.57 32.45
N GLU A 505 -3.12 -2.27 33.60
CA GLU A 505 -3.37 -3.71 33.65
C GLU A 505 -4.68 -4.11 32.94
N ASP A 506 -5.73 -3.29 33.07
CA ASP A 506 -7.02 -3.49 32.43
C ASP A 506 -6.95 -3.45 30.89
N LEU A 507 -6.20 -2.51 30.31
CA LEU A 507 -5.97 -2.41 28.87
C LEU A 507 -5.13 -3.58 28.34
N ALA A 508 -4.11 -4.00 29.09
CA ALA A 508 -3.32 -5.18 28.76
C ALA A 508 -4.19 -6.46 28.75
N LEU A 509 -5.06 -6.62 29.75
CA LEU A 509 -6.00 -7.74 29.82
C LEU A 509 -7.02 -7.72 28.67
N ILE A 510 -7.58 -6.56 28.31
CA ILE A 510 -8.52 -6.45 27.18
C ILE A 510 -7.86 -6.87 25.87
N LYS A 511 -6.62 -6.44 25.62
CA LYS A 511 -5.86 -6.83 24.43
C LYS A 511 -5.62 -8.34 24.38
N GLU A 512 -5.18 -8.94 25.49
CA GLU A 512 -4.93 -10.39 25.55
C GLU A 512 -6.21 -11.21 25.42
N LEU A 513 -7.31 -10.78 26.02
CA LEU A 513 -8.63 -11.40 25.85
C LEU A 513 -9.10 -11.34 24.39
N TRP A 514 -8.83 -10.24 23.68
CA TRP A 514 -9.10 -10.13 22.24
C TRP A 514 -8.26 -11.09 21.41
N LEU A 515 -6.95 -11.19 21.71
CA LEU A 515 -6.03 -12.10 21.02
C LEU A 515 -6.43 -13.57 21.25
N LEU A 516 -6.77 -13.94 22.48
CA LEU A 516 -7.27 -15.28 22.82
C LEU A 516 -8.57 -15.58 22.09
N SER A 517 -9.54 -14.66 22.08
CA SER A 517 -10.81 -14.84 21.38
C SER A 517 -10.60 -15.06 19.88
N THR A 518 -9.72 -14.28 19.26
CA THR A 518 -9.39 -14.39 17.83
C THR A 518 -8.66 -15.68 17.52
N ARG A 519 -7.73 -16.11 18.38
CA ARG A 519 -7.02 -17.39 18.23
C ARG A 519 -7.98 -18.57 18.31
N VAL A 520 -8.90 -18.56 19.28
CA VAL A 520 -9.90 -19.62 19.41
C VAL A 520 -10.78 -19.65 18.15
N ASP A 521 -11.21 -18.51 17.60
CA ASP A 521 -11.98 -18.47 16.35
C ASP A 521 -11.19 -18.96 15.12
N GLN A 522 -9.88 -18.72 15.05
CA GLN A 522 -9.04 -19.24 13.96
C GLN A 522 -8.93 -20.78 13.96
N LEU A 523 -9.01 -21.41 15.14
CA LEU A 523 -8.99 -22.88 15.27
C LEU A 523 -10.24 -23.58 14.69
N ASN A 524 -11.30 -22.84 14.36
CA ASN A 524 -12.53 -23.39 13.78
C ASN A 524 -12.25 -24.28 12.55
N LYS A 525 -11.34 -23.85 11.67
CA LYS A 525 -10.99 -24.58 10.44
C LYS A 525 -10.29 -25.89 10.77
N ASP A 526 -9.26 -25.83 11.61
CA ASP A 526 -8.45 -26.99 11.98
C ASP A 526 -9.30 -28.04 12.71
N ILE A 527 -10.16 -27.61 13.64
CA ILE A 527 -11.05 -28.51 14.39
C ILE A 527 -12.04 -29.20 13.46
N LYS A 528 -12.66 -28.47 12.52
CA LYS A 528 -13.52 -29.08 11.51
C LYS A 528 -12.76 -30.14 10.70
N HIS A 529 -11.55 -29.83 10.25
CA HIS A 529 -10.73 -30.76 9.49
C HIS A 529 -10.33 -32.00 10.31
N VAL A 530 -9.98 -31.84 11.59
CA VAL A 530 -9.64 -32.94 12.49
C VAL A 530 -10.85 -33.82 12.80
N CYS A 531 -12.01 -33.24 13.15
CA CYS A 531 -13.25 -33.98 13.37
C CYS A 531 -13.67 -34.76 12.12
N LYS A 532 -13.55 -34.15 10.93
CA LYS A 532 -13.84 -34.84 9.66
C LYS A 532 -12.89 -36.02 9.45
N THR A 533 -11.59 -35.81 9.69
CA THR A 533 -10.58 -36.85 9.51
C THR A 533 -10.79 -38.00 10.50
N LEU A 534 -11.07 -37.71 11.79
CA LEU A 534 -11.41 -38.70 12.81
C LEU A 534 -12.59 -39.58 12.38
N TYR A 535 -13.66 -38.95 11.87
CA TYR A 535 -14.84 -39.67 11.37
C TYR A 535 -14.53 -40.53 10.13
N GLN A 536 -13.60 -40.08 9.28
CA GLN A 536 -13.19 -40.81 8.07
C GLN A 536 -12.22 -41.97 8.35
N ILE A 537 -11.61 -42.07 9.54
CA ILE A 537 -10.70 -43.16 9.88
C ILE A 537 -11.48 -44.47 10.08
N THR A 538 -11.50 -45.32 9.05
CA THR A 538 -12.26 -46.59 9.05
C THR A 538 -11.46 -47.80 9.55
N THR A 539 -10.67 -47.64 10.62
CA THR A 539 -9.96 -48.79 11.20
C THR A 539 -10.93 -49.65 11.99
N LYS A 540 -11.38 -50.79 11.41
CA LYS A 540 -12.43 -51.70 11.95
C LYS A 540 -12.36 -52.04 13.44
N LYS A 541 -11.18 -51.96 14.07
CA LYS A 541 -10.98 -52.25 15.49
C LYS A 541 -11.17 -51.06 16.44
N LYS A 542 -11.15 -49.81 15.96
CA LYS A 542 -11.14 -48.58 16.77
C LYS A 542 -12.08 -47.48 16.24
N ILE A 543 -13.03 -47.82 15.35
CA ILE A 543 -13.95 -46.83 14.74
C ILE A 543 -14.67 -46.02 15.82
N LEU A 544 -15.27 -46.71 16.80
CA LEU A 544 -15.99 -46.06 17.90
C LEU A 544 -15.08 -45.16 18.74
N ASP A 545 -13.82 -45.55 18.99
CA ASP A 545 -12.88 -44.74 19.77
C ASP A 545 -12.58 -43.39 19.08
N TYR A 546 -12.45 -43.38 17.76
CA TYR A 546 -12.17 -42.16 16.99
C TYR A 546 -13.41 -41.28 16.84
N GLU A 547 -14.59 -41.88 16.71
CA GLU A 547 -15.86 -41.16 16.74
C GLU A 547 -16.07 -40.46 18.10
N LEU A 548 -15.89 -41.17 19.21
CA LEU A 548 -15.95 -40.60 20.56
C LEU A 548 -14.91 -39.49 20.78
N LYS A 549 -13.71 -39.62 20.21
CA LYS A 549 -12.70 -38.55 20.23
C LYS A 549 -13.16 -37.32 19.44
N ALA A 550 -13.79 -37.51 18.29
CA ALA A 550 -14.31 -36.41 17.48
C ALA A 550 -15.44 -35.67 18.19
N GLU A 551 -16.38 -36.41 18.79
CA GLU A 551 -17.45 -35.86 19.64
C GLU A 551 -16.87 -35.07 20.82
N HIS A 552 -15.92 -35.65 21.55
CA HIS A 552 -15.28 -35.01 22.69
C HIS A 552 -14.58 -33.70 22.31
N LEU A 553 -13.89 -33.66 21.16
CA LEU A 553 -13.26 -32.44 20.65
C LEU A 553 -14.30 -31.37 20.28
N GLN A 554 -15.35 -31.75 19.55
CA GLN A 554 -16.44 -30.85 19.17
C GLN A 554 -17.14 -30.24 20.40
N ILE A 555 -17.48 -31.07 21.39
CA ILE A 555 -18.13 -30.65 22.63
C ILE A 555 -17.24 -29.70 23.44
N ASN A 556 -15.95 -30.02 23.59
CA ASN A 556 -15.04 -29.17 24.36
C ASN A 556 -14.81 -27.81 23.71
N TYR A 557 -14.63 -27.80 22.38
CA TYR A 557 -14.46 -26.56 21.65
C TYR A 557 -15.73 -25.70 21.66
N GLU A 558 -16.91 -26.32 21.52
CA GLU A 558 -18.20 -25.64 21.67
C GLU A 558 -18.34 -25.01 23.07
N LYS A 559 -18.00 -25.74 24.13
CA LYS A 559 -18.03 -25.22 25.50
C LYS A 559 -17.11 -24.02 25.66
N SER A 560 -15.92 -24.05 25.07
CA SER A 560 -14.98 -22.92 25.09
C SER A 560 -15.52 -21.71 24.35
N MET A 561 -16.04 -21.90 23.13
CA MET A 561 -16.61 -20.82 22.32
C MET A 561 -17.83 -20.17 23.00
N ASN A 562 -18.80 -20.98 23.45
CA ASN A 562 -19.97 -20.49 24.16
C ASN A 562 -19.61 -19.81 25.49
N GLY A 563 -18.54 -20.27 26.15
CA GLY A 563 -18.00 -19.66 27.35
C GLY A 563 -17.43 -18.26 27.08
N ILE A 564 -16.63 -18.12 26.02
CA ILE A 564 -16.05 -16.84 25.59
C ILE A 564 -17.15 -15.87 25.16
N GLU A 565 -18.10 -16.31 24.33
CA GLU A 565 -19.20 -15.48 23.81
C GLU A 565 -20.04 -14.85 24.93
N LYS A 566 -20.37 -15.63 25.97
CA LYS A 566 -21.10 -15.13 27.16
C LYS A 566 -20.32 -14.03 27.90
N CYS A 567 -19.00 -14.08 27.86
CA CYS A 567 -18.13 -13.11 28.55
C CYS A 567 -17.88 -11.85 27.72
N LEU A 568 -17.97 -11.90 26.39
CA LEU A 568 -17.68 -10.79 25.48
C LEU A 568 -18.46 -9.51 25.80
N SER A 569 -19.77 -9.64 26.04
CA SER A 569 -20.66 -8.50 26.39
C SER A 569 -20.30 -7.82 27.72
N LYS A 570 -19.66 -8.58 28.63
CA LYS A 570 -19.17 -8.05 29.90
C LYS A 570 -17.82 -7.36 29.74
N ILE A 571 -17.00 -7.75 28.76
CA ILE A 571 -15.68 -7.15 28.51
C ILE A 571 -15.83 -5.83 27.74
N TRP A 572 -16.49 -5.83 26.59
CA TRP A 572 -16.77 -4.63 25.79
C TRP A 572 -18.20 -4.16 26.06
N LEU A 573 -18.34 -3.17 26.95
CA LEU A 573 -19.61 -2.59 27.39
C LEU A 573 -20.26 -1.77 26.27
N ASN A 574 -20.73 -2.43 25.21
CA ASN A 574 -21.34 -1.77 24.07
C ASN A 574 -22.70 -1.13 24.43
N GLU A 575 -23.03 0.00 23.80
CA GLU A 575 -24.31 0.71 24.00
C GLU A 575 -25.53 -0.15 23.60
N GLN A 576 -25.35 -1.13 22.71
CA GLN A 576 -26.46 -1.87 22.08
C GLN A 576 -26.98 -3.08 22.86
N THR A 577 -26.18 -3.70 23.76
CA THR A 577 -26.61 -4.93 24.47
C THR A 577 -27.42 -4.67 25.74
N ASN A 578 -27.60 -3.40 26.13
CA ASN A 578 -28.29 -3.03 27.36
C ASN A 578 -29.77 -2.64 27.17
N THR A 579 -30.33 -2.69 25.96
CA THR A 579 -31.76 -2.36 25.78
C THR A 579 -32.70 -3.52 26.14
N SER A 580 -32.23 -4.77 26.21
CA SER A 580 -33.10 -5.93 26.43
C SER A 580 -33.07 -6.53 27.85
N THR A 581 -32.02 -6.32 28.63
CA THR A 581 -31.93 -6.85 30.02
C THR A 581 -32.27 -5.82 31.11
N LEU A 582 -32.47 -4.55 30.76
CA LEU A 582 -32.84 -3.49 31.72
C LEU A 582 -34.34 -3.39 32.04
N THR A 583 -35.19 -4.31 31.56
CA THR A 583 -36.64 -4.24 31.81
C THR A 583 -37.15 -5.11 32.95
N LYS A 584 -36.30 -5.96 33.57
CA LYS A 584 -36.76 -6.82 34.68
C LYS A 584 -35.65 -7.14 35.68
N VAL A 585 -35.20 -6.15 36.47
CA VAL A 585 -34.90 -6.26 37.92
C VAL A 585 -34.84 -4.84 38.51
N ASP A 586 -35.88 -4.51 39.27
CA ASP A 586 -35.92 -3.71 40.50
C ASP A 586 -34.84 -2.64 40.78
N ASN A 587 -35.31 -1.40 40.96
CA ASN A 587 -34.80 -0.38 41.90
C ASN A 587 -33.28 -0.34 42.19
N MET A 588 -32.44 -0.22 41.15
CA MET A 588 -31.05 0.17 41.35
C MET A 588 -30.96 1.67 41.63
N ASN A 589 -30.45 1.99 42.81
CA ASN A 589 -30.29 3.34 43.37
C ASN A 589 -29.70 4.33 42.34
N VAL A 590 -30.20 5.57 42.26
CA VAL A 590 -29.75 6.59 41.27
C VAL A 590 -28.22 6.76 41.28
N GLN A 591 -27.61 6.64 42.45
CA GLN A 591 -26.16 6.64 42.65
C GLN A 591 -25.44 5.50 41.91
N THR A 592 -26.01 4.30 41.86
CA THR A 592 -25.41 3.15 41.18
C THR A 592 -25.38 3.32 39.67
N ASN A 593 -26.43 3.92 39.09
CA ASN A 593 -26.47 4.24 37.66
C ASN A 593 -25.44 5.34 37.30
N LEU A 594 -25.25 6.33 38.19
CA LEU A 594 -24.23 7.36 38.02
C LEU A 594 -22.82 6.76 38.02
N ILE A 595 -22.51 5.86 38.97
CA ILE A 595 -21.22 5.17 39.04
C ILE A 595 -20.95 4.37 37.77
N GLN A 596 -21.93 3.60 37.29
CA GLN A 596 -21.79 2.82 36.05
C GLN A 596 -21.56 3.71 34.82
N LYS A 597 -22.18 4.89 34.76
CA LYS A 597 -21.94 5.87 33.69
C LYS A 597 -20.49 6.37 33.72
N LYS A 598 -19.96 6.74 34.89
CA LYS A 598 -18.57 7.19 35.05
C LYS A 598 -17.54 6.10 34.68
N ILE A 599 -17.80 4.85 35.04
CA ILE A 599 -16.93 3.72 34.64
C ILE A 599 -16.92 3.54 33.11
N LYS A 600 -18.07 3.69 32.44
CA LYS A 600 -18.14 3.61 30.98
C LYS A 600 -17.39 4.76 30.30
N GLU A 601 -17.47 5.97 30.84
CA GLU A 601 -16.75 7.13 30.33
C GLU A 601 -15.23 6.97 30.49
N LYS A 602 -14.76 6.52 31.66
CA LYS A 602 -13.35 6.17 31.91
C LYS A 602 -12.87 5.07 30.95
N LEU A 603 -13.61 3.96 30.85
CA LEU A 603 -13.27 2.85 29.95
C LEU A 603 -13.19 3.30 28.48
N LYS A 604 -14.09 4.18 28.04
CA LYS A 604 -14.08 4.71 26.67
C LYS A 604 -12.82 5.53 26.39
N LYS A 605 -12.42 6.39 27.34
CA LYS A 605 -11.19 7.18 27.28
C LYS A 605 -9.94 6.29 27.30
N ASP A 606 -9.92 5.27 28.14
CA ASP A 606 -8.78 4.35 28.26
C ASP A 606 -8.64 3.44 27.03
N LEU A 607 -9.76 2.97 26.47
CA LEU A 607 -9.79 2.21 25.20
C LEU A 607 -9.28 3.05 24.03
N ASP A 608 -9.41 4.38 24.07
CA ASP A 608 -8.86 5.27 23.05
C ASP A 608 -7.32 5.31 23.04
N LEU A 609 -6.66 4.76 24.06
CA LEU A 609 -5.21 4.54 24.10
C LEU A 609 -4.79 3.26 23.35
N LEU A 610 -5.70 2.31 23.12
CA LEU A 610 -5.42 1.09 22.36
C LEU A 610 -5.64 1.31 20.86
N SER A 611 -4.99 0.52 20.00
CA SER A 611 -5.24 0.59 18.56
C SER A 611 -6.68 0.17 18.20
N ASN A 612 -7.24 0.74 17.14
CA ASN A 612 -8.65 0.60 16.75
C ASN A 612 -9.14 -0.86 16.70
N GLN A 613 -8.29 -1.81 16.34
CA GLN A 613 -8.65 -3.23 16.24
C GLN A 613 -9.06 -3.86 17.57
N TYR A 614 -8.49 -3.40 18.70
CA TYR A 614 -8.79 -3.93 20.04
C TYR A 614 -9.98 -3.23 20.71
N ARG A 615 -10.42 -2.09 20.15
CA ARG A 615 -11.62 -1.36 20.61
C ARG A 615 -12.91 -2.03 20.16
N ILE A 616 -12.84 -2.81 19.08
CA ILE A 616 -13.99 -3.46 18.44
C ILE A 616 -14.08 -4.90 18.95
N LEU A 617 -15.32 -5.36 19.17
CA LEU A 617 -15.59 -6.74 19.54
C LEU A 617 -14.98 -7.70 18.51
N PRO A 618 -14.22 -8.72 18.91
CA PRO A 618 -13.72 -9.72 17.97
C PRO A 618 -14.91 -10.39 17.28
N THR A 619 -14.83 -10.52 15.95
CA THR A 619 -15.85 -11.21 15.16
C THR A 619 -15.74 -12.71 15.41
N VAL A 620 -16.36 -13.19 16.49
CA VAL A 620 -16.52 -14.64 16.69
C VAL A 620 -17.53 -15.12 15.66
N THR A 621 -17.08 -15.94 14.70
CA THR A 621 -17.96 -16.45 13.65
C THR A 621 -19.07 -17.29 14.28
N LYS A 622 -20.32 -16.98 13.94
CA LYS A 622 -21.49 -17.67 14.51
C LYS A 622 -21.40 -19.18 14.26
N ALA A 623 -21.39 -19.89 15.40
CA ALA A 623 -21.41 -21.31 15.77
C ALA A 623 -21.76 -22.47 14.78
N THR A 624 -22.02 -22.29 13.48
CA THR A 624 -22.59 -23.38 12.65
C THR A 624 -21.71 -23.89 11.50
N VAL A 625 -20.60 -23.24 11.16
CA VAL A 625 -19.82 -23.63 9.96
C VAL A 625 -18.83 -24.77 10.25
N TRP A 626 -18.40 -24.94 11.50
CA TRP A 626 -17.35 -25.90 11.87
C TRP A 626 -17.86 -27.23 12.45
N LYS A 627 -19.07 -27.25 13.02
CA LYS A 627 -19.67 -28.45 13.60
C LYS A 627 -20.02 -29.49 12.54
N LEU A 628 -19.87 -30.76 12.90
CA LEU A 628 -20.39 -31.88 12.12
C LEU A 628 -21.67 -32.40 12.79
N ILE A 629 -22.79 -32.30 12.07
CA ILE A 629 -24.10 -32.77 12.53
C ILE A 629 -24.09 -34.29 12.77
N CYS A 630 -23.28 -35.05 12.01
CA CYS A 630 -23.16 -36.50 12.18
C CYS A 630 -22.55 -36.93 13.52
N LEU A 631 -22.00 -35.99 14.31
CA LEU A 631 -21.47 -36.24 15.66
C LEU A 631 -22.44 -35.74 16.76
N GLU A 632 -23.61 -35.21 16.39
CA GLU A 632 -24.64 -34.77 17.33
C GLU A 632 -25.62 -35.93 17.55
N MET A 633 -25.79 -36.36 18.81
CA MET A 633 -26.71 -37.44 19.15
C MET A 633 -28.19 -37.01 19.09
N ASP A 634 -28.45 -35.72 19.29
CA ASP A 634 -29.78 -35.11 19.27
C ASP A 634 -29.86 -34.14 18.08
N VAL A 635 -30.35 -34.62 16.93
CA VAL A 635 -30.59 -33.80 15.71
C VAL A 635 -32.04 -33.37 15.63
#